data_AF-A0A1G1KNG8-F1
#
_entry.id   AF-A0A1G1KNG8-F1
#
_cell.length_a   1.000
_cell.length_b   1.000
_cell.length_c   1.000
_cell.angle_alpha   90.00
_cell.angle_beta   90.00
_cell.angle_gamma   90.00
#
_symmetry.space_group_name_H-M   'P 1'
#
loop_
_entity.id
_entity.type
_entity.pdbx_description
1 polymer ?
#
loop_
_entity_poly.entity_id
_entity_poly.type
_entity_poly.pdbx_seq_one_letter_code
_entity_poly.pdbx_strand_id
1 'polypeptide(L)'
;MNKSYGANRRKRRILFIDKKFQANFIVNFCSLVAAGGLITIAILYLFTMNTSTVSIVNSRVIVKTTADFLLPLLVQTVAVVMIIIGLAAVAVTLLVSHRIAGPLYRLKKVINSLGEGDFSEDFRIRGKDQLQDVAETFNKMIIKLRGKLKDIEKDVRDIKDKANNISEDDIVEHKKLILKELKNIFLEMEKQSHYFKL
;
A
#
# COMPACT_ATOMS: atom_id res chain seq x y z
N MET A 1 -9.30 35.37 34.17
CA MET A 1 -10.57 35.21 33.42
C MET A 1 -10.26 34.56 32.08
N ASN A 2 -11.00 33.51 31.76
CA ASN A 2 -10.71 32.43 30.83
C ASN A 2 -11.04 32.80 29.37
N LYS A 3 -10.19 32.48 28.39
CA LYS A 3 -10.62 32.31 26.99
C LYS A 3 -10.08 30.98 26.45
N SER A 4 -11.00 30.03 26.47
CA SER A 4 -10.87 28.67 25.96
C SER A 4 -10.70 28.68 24.44
N TYR A 5 -9.57 28.17 23.95
CA TYR A 5 -9.38 27.86 22.54
C TYR A 5 -10.04 26.51 22.22
N GLY A 6 -11.29 26.58 21.73
CA GLY A 6 -11.99 25.42 21.17
C GLY A 6 -11.40 25.02 19.81
N ALA A 7 -10.34 24.21 19.83
CA ALA A 7 -9.79 23.59 18.63
C ALA A 7 -10.75 22.50 18.12
N ASN A 8 -11.67 22.90 17.24
CA ASN A 8 -12.61 22.00 16.59
C ASN A 8 -11.88 21.12 15.54
N ARG A 9 -11.18 20.07 16.00
CA ARG A 9 -10.57 19.05 15.14
C ARG A 9 -11.68 18.21 14.50
N ARG A 10 -12.27 18.70 13.40
CA ARG A 10 -13.05 17.86 12.49
C ARG A 10 -12.14 16.77 11.92
N LYS A 11 -12.13 15.58 12.54
CA LYS A 11 -11.59 14.35 11.95
C LYS A 11 -12.32 14.13 10.62
N ARG A 12 -11.67 14.47 9.50
CA ARG A 12 -12.17 14.16 8.16
C ARG A 12 -12.19 12.63 8.01
N ARG A 13 -13.35 12.01 8.29
CA ARG A 13 -13.62 10.60 8.02
C ARG A 13 -13.95 10.44 6.53
N ILE A 14 -12.95 10.58 5.68
CA ILE A 14 -13.06 10.19 4.28
C ILE A 14 -12.81 8.68 4.22
N LEU A 15 -13.88 7.89 4.36
CA LEU A 15 -13.84 6.41 4.31
C LEU A 15 -13.77 5.85 2.87
N PHE A 16 -13.84 6.71 1.86
CA PHE A 16 -13.88 6.32 0.44
C PHE A 16 -12.67 6.89 -0.29
N ILE A 17 -11.59 6.12 -0.35
CA ILE A 17 -10.35 6.54 -1.03
C ILE A 17 -10.38 6.11 -2.51
N ASP A 18 -11.10 5.04 -2.87
CA ASP A 18 -11.31 4.67 -4.27
C ASP A 18 -12.60 3.86 -4.48
N LYS A 19 -13.69 4.53 -4.88
CA LYS A 19 -15.02 3.91 -5.06
C LYS A 19 -15.02 2.83 -6.13
N LYS A 20 -14.18 2.96 -7.16
CA LYS A 20 -14.12 2.01 -8.28
C LYS A 20 -13.48 0.69 -7.85
N PHE A 21 -12.38 0.76 -7.11
CA PHE A 21 -11.72 -0.42 -6.57
C PHE A 21 -12.62 -1.17 -5.57
N GLN A 22 -13.26 -0.44 -4.65
CA GLN A 22 -14.17 -1.03 -3.68
C GLN A 22 -15.38 -1.68 -4.35
N ALA A 23 -16.00 -1.02 -5.33
CA ALA A 23 -17.14 -1.56 -6.06
C ALA A 23 -16.77 -2.83 -6.85
N ASN A 24 -15.68 -2.80 -7.62
CA ASN A 24 -15.26 -3.97 -8.39
C ASN A 24 -14.92 -5.16 -7.49
N PHE A 25 -14.23 -4.91 -6.37
CA PHE A 25 -13.89 -5.98 -5.44
C PHE A 25 -15.13 -6.59 -4.77
N ILE A 26 -16.06 -5.75 -4.29
CA ILE A 26 -17.31 -6.21 -3.68
C ILE A 26 -18.16 -6.98 -4.70
N VAL A 27 -18.32 -6.47 -5.92
CA VAL A 27 -19.12 -7.13 -6.96
C VAL A 27 -18.52 -8.48 -7.33
N ASN A 28 -17.22 -8.55 -7.60
CA ASN A 28 -16.53 -9.80 -7.95
C ASN A 28 -16.62 -10.83 -6.81
N PHE A 29 -16.51 -10.38 -5.57
CA PHE A 29 -16.61 -11.26 -4.41
C PHE A 29 -18.04 -11.76 -4.22
N CYS A 30 -19.04 -10.88 -4.33
CA CYS A 30 -20.45 -11.26 -4.27
C CYS A 30 -20.83 -12.22 -5.41
N SER A 31 -20.34 -11.99 -6.64
CA SER A 31 -20.60 -12.90 -7.77
C SER A 31 -19.95 -14.27 -7.57
N LEU A 32 -18.74 -14.31 -7.00
CA LEU A 32 -18.04 -15.55 -6.68
C LEU A 32 -18.80 -16.38 -5.64
N VAL A 33 -19.26 -15.74 -4.57
CA VAL A 33 -20.03 -16.40 -3.50
C VAL A 33 -21.40 -16.86 -4.03
N ALA A 34 -22.06 -16.04 -4.84
CA ALA A 34 -23.32 -16.41 -5.48
C ALA A 34 -23.16 -17.64 -6.40
N ALA A 35 -22.13 -17.65 -7.25
CA ALA A 35 -21.82 -18.80 -8.11
C ALA A 35 -21.54 -20.06 -7.26
N GLY A 36 -20.73 -19.95 -6.20
CA GLY A 36 -20.47 -21.06 -5.29
C GLY A 36 -21.73 -21.59 -4.58
N GLY A 37 -22.63 -20.69 -4.17
CA GLY A 37 -23.93 -21.05 -3.59
C GLY A 37 -24.82 -21.80 -4.59
N LEU A 38 -24.92 -21.30 -5.82
CA LEU A 38 -25.69 -21.96 -6.89
C LEU A 38 -25.12 -23.35 -7.22
N ILE A 39 -23.80 -23.47 -7.31
CA ILE A 39 -23.12 -24.76 -7.54
C ILE A 39 -23.43 -25.73 -6.38
N THR A 40 -23.38 -25.26 -5.14
CA THR A 40 -23.66 -26.09 -3.96
C THR A 40 -25.12 -26.56 -3.95
N ILE A 41 -26.07 -25.68 -4.25
CA ILE A 41 -27.49 -26.04 -4.39
C ILE A 41 -27.68 -27.06 -5.52
N ALA A 42 -27.07 -26.85 -6.68
CA ALA A 42 -27.18 -27.76 -7.82
C ALA A 42 -26.60 -29.14 -7.51
N ILE A 43 -25.41 -29.21 -6.88
CA ILE A 43 -24.79 -30.48 -6.49
C ILE A 43 -25.67 -31.23 -5.49
N LEU A 44 -26.16 -30.55 -4.45
CA LEU A 44 -27.04 -31.17 -3.46
C LEU A 44 -28.36 -31.62 -4.06
N TYR A 45 -28.93 -30.83 -4.97
CA TYR A 45 -30.15 -31.20 -5.70
C TYR A 45 -29.92 -32.46 -6.54
N LEU A 46 -28.86 -32.52 -7.36
CA LEU A 46 -28.53 -33.68 -8.18
C LEU A 46 -28.27 -34.95 -7.36
N PHE A 47 -27.55 -34.81 -6.23
CA PHE A 47 -27.27 -35.94 -5.33
C PHE A 47 -28.56 -36.46 -4.66
N THR A 48 -29.46 -35.56 -4.30
CA THR A 48 -30.66 -35.87 -3.51
C THR A 48 -31.85 -36.28 -4.37
N MET A 49 -31.89 -35.89 -5.65
CA MET A 49 -32.99 -36.18 -6.58
C MET A 49 -33.24 -37.68 -6.78
N ASN A 50 -32.21 -38.51 -6.65
CA ASN A 50 -32.33 -39.97 -6.80
C ASN A 50 -32.68 -40.70 -5.49
N THR A 51 -32.94 -39.96 -4.39
CA THR A 51 -33.23 -40.53 -3.07
C THR A 51 -34.64 -40.16 -2.62
N SER A 52 -35.50 -41.16 -2.41
CA SER A 52 -36.88 -40.97 -1.94
C SER A 52 -36.93 -40.92 -0.41
N THR A 53 -37.49 -39.85 0.18
CA THR A 53 -37.77 -39.76 1.63
C THR A 53 -39.28 -39.69 1.83
N VAL A 54 -39.81 -40.50 2.74
CA VAL A 54 -41.23 -40.44 3.11
C VAL A 54 -41.43 -39.27 4.06
N SER A 55 -42.16 -38.23 3.61
CA SER A 55 -42.63 -37.15 4.47
C SER A 55 -44.07 -37.44 4.90
N ILE A 56 -44.32 -37.52 6.21
CA ILE A 56 -45.67 -37.71 6.77
C ILE A 56 -46.22 -36.33 7.13
N VAL A 57 -47.14 -35.81 6.31
CA VAL A 57 -47.86 -34.56 6.57
C VAL A 57 -49.36 -34.87 6.66
N ASN A 58 -49.97 -34.60 7.82
CA ASN A 58 -51.43 -34.62 8.04
C ASN A 58 -52.17 -35.89 7.53
N SER A 59 -51.62 -37.08 7.81
CA SER A 59 -52.28 -38.37 7.53
C SER A 59 -52.58 -38.66 6.04
N ARG A 60 -51.88 -37.98 5.11
CA ARG A 60 -51.75 -38.43 3.72
C ARG A 60 -50.28 -38.52 3.33
N VAL A 61 -49.87 -39.69 2.84
CA VAL A 61 -48.52 -39.92 2.33
C VAL A 61 -48.41 -39.23 0.97
N ILE A 62 -47.88 -38.01 0.94
CA ILE A 62 -47.49 -37.33 -0.29
C ILE A 62 -46.01 -37.61 -0.47
N VAL A 63 -45.66 -38.44 -1.45
CA VAL A 63 -44.26 -38.70 -1.81
C VAL A 63 -43.74 -37.45 -2.49
N LYS A 64 -42.94 -36.66 -1.78
CA LYS A 64 -42.13 -35.60 -2.37
C LYS A 64 -40.70 -36.08 -2.44
N THR A 65 -39.97 -35.64 -3.47
CA THR A 65 -38.53 -35.88 -3.55
C THR A 65 -37.88 -35.20 -2.35
N THR A 66 -36.86 -35.84 -1.76
CA THR A 66 -36.08 -35.28 -0.64
C THR A 66 -35.54 -33.87 -1.00
N ALA A 67 -35.27 -33.64 -2.29
CA ALA A 67 -34.88 -32.36 -2.84
C ALA A 67 -35.93 -31.26 -2.61
N ASP A 68 -37.21 -31.50 -2.93
CA ASP A 68 -38.28 -30.49 -2.79
C ASP A 68 -38.53 -30.11 -1.32
N PHE A 69 -38.32 -31.06 -0.41
CA PHE A 69 -38.42 -30.80 1.03
C PHE A 69 -37.24 -29.97 1.55
N LEU A 70 -36.02 -30.23 1.06
CA LEU A 70 -34.81 -29.53 1.49
C LEU A 70 -34.58 -28.19 0.78
N LEU A 71 -35.12 -27.99 -0.43
CA LEU A 71 -34.97 -26.77 -1.20
C LEU A 71 -35.23 -25.47 -0.42
N PRO A 72 -36.36 -25.29 0.30
CA PRO A 72 -36.60 -24.05 1.04
C PRO A 72 -35.57 -23.82 2.15
N LEU A 73 -35.13 -24.88 2.83
CA LEU A 73 -34.09 -24.81 3.86
C LEU A 73 -32.72 -24.46 3.24
N LEU A 74 -32.38 -25.06 2.10
CA LEU A 74 -31.13 -24.76 1.38
C LEU A 74 -31.10 -23.33 0.87
N VAL A 75 -32.20 -22.83 0.30
CA VAL A 75 -32.31 -21.44 -0.15
C VAL A 75 -32.16 -20.47 1.02
N GLN A 76 -32.82 -20.74 2.15
CA GLN A 76 -32.73 -19.91 3.35
C GLN A 76 -31.30 -19.89 3.93
N THR A 77 -30.65 -21.05 4.04
CA THR A 77 -29.28 -21.15 4.56
C THR A 77 -28.28 -20.43 3.65
N VAL A 78 -28.36 -20.63 2.32
CA VAL A 78 -27.49 -19.93 1.35
C VAL A 78 -27.73 -18.42 1.38
N ALA A 79 -28.98 -17.97 1.50
CA ALA A 79 -29.31 -16.54 1.61
C ALA A 79 -28.68 -15.90 2.87
N VAL A 80 -28.78 -16.57 4.03
CA VAL A 80 -28.17 -16.08 5.29
C VAL A 80 -26.64 -16.04 5.16
N VAL A 81 -26.03 -17.08 4.61
CA VAL A 81 -24.57 -17.13 4.37
C VAL A 81 -24.12 -16.03 3.43
N MET A 82 -24.86 -15.78 2.34
CA MET A 82 -24.60 -14.69 1.39
C MET A 82 -24.59 -13.32 2.07
N ILE A 83 -25.56 -13.06 2.96
CA ILE A 83 -25.64 -11.79 3.70
C ILE A 83 -24.42 -11.64 4.62
N ILE A 84 -24.09 -12.67 5.42
CA ILE A 84 -22.97 -12.63 6.37
C ILE A 84 -21.64 -12.43 5.62
N ILE A 85 -21.41 -13.19 4.55
CA ILE A 85 -20.19 -13.09 3.75
C ILE A 85 -20.12 -11.74 3.04
N GLY A 86 -21.23 -11.22 2.51
CA GLY A 86 -21.28 -9.89 1.90
C GLY A 86 -20.90 -8.78 2.89
N LEU A 87 -21.44 -8.82 4.11
CA LEU A 87 -21.06 -7.88 5.17
C LEU A 87 -19.58 -7.99 5.55
N ALA A 88 -19.07 -9.22 5.67
CA ALA A 88 -17.65 -9.46 5.94
C ALA A 88 -16.76 -8.91 4.82
N ALA A 89 -17.14 -9.11 3.56
CA ALA A 89 -16.42 -8.59 2.39
C ALA A 89 -16.34 -7.07 2.39
N VAL A 90 -17.46 -6.39 2.69
CA VAL A 90 -17.49 -4.93 2.83
C VAL A 90 -16.55 -4.48 3.96
N ALA A 91 -16.62 -5.12 5.12
CA ALA A 91 -15.77 -4.78 6.25
C ALA A 91 -14.28 -4.96 5.94
N VAL A 92 -13.89 -6.10 5.35
CA VAL A 92 -12.50 -6.39 4.95
C VAL A 92 -12.04 -5.37 3.92
N THR A 93 -12.84 -5.11 2.88
CA THR A 93 -12.49 -4.16 1.82
C THR A 93 -12.23 -2.77 2.38
N LEU A 94 -13.09 -2.28 3.29
CA LEU A 94 -12.90 -0.97 3.92
C LEU A 94 -11.64 -0.93 4.79
N LEU A 95 -11.38 -1.98 5.57
CA LEU A 95 -10.20 -2.07 6.43
C LEU A 95 -8.90 -2.10 5.62
N VAL A 96 -8.86 -2.95 4.58
CA VAL A 96 -7.70 -3.11 3.69
C VAL A 96 -7.46 -1.83 2.90
N SER A 97 -8.52 -1.24 2.34
CA SER A 97 -8.44 0.01 1.57
C SER A 97 -7.80 1.12 2.41
N HIS A 98 -8.19 1.28 3.67
CA HIS A 98 -7.57 2.30 4.53
C HIS A 98 -6.12 1.97 4.90
N ARG A 99 -5.81 0.70 5.19
CA ARG A 99 -4.46 0.28 5.61
C ARG A 99 -3.44 0.20 4.48
N ILE A 100 -3.87 0.26 3.22
CA ILE A 100 -2.99 0.29 2.03
C ILE A 100 -2.97 1.69 1.40
N ALA A 101 -4.14 2.28 1.15
CA ALA A 101 -4.23 3.52 0.38
C ALA A 101 -3.62 4.73 1.11
N GLY A 102 -3.73 4.77 2.44
CA GLY A 102 -3.07 5.79 3.26
C GLY A 102 -1.54 5.78 3.12
N PRO A 103 -0.88 4.65 3.39
CA PRO A 103 0.55 4.46 3.13
C PRO A 103 0.98 4.79 1.71
N LEU A 104 0.23 4.34 0.68
CA LEU A 104 0.54 4.62 -0.73
C LEU A 104 0.47 6.12 -1.04
N TYR A 105 -0.55 6.81 -0.54
CA TYR A 105 -0.66 8.25 -0.70
C TYR A 105 0.54 8.97 -0.09
N ARG A 106 0.96 8.56 1.11
CA ARG A 106 2.14 9.12 1.77
C ARG A 106 3.42 8.80 1.01
N LEU A 107 3.58 7.58 0.51
CA LEU A 107 4.72 7.17 -0.30
C LEU A 107 4.86 8.06 -1.53
N LYS A 108 3.76 8.27 -2.27
CA LYS A 108 3.74 9.19 -3.43
C LYS A 108 4.18 10.60 -3.05
N LYS A 109 3.71 11.12 -1.92
CA LYS A 109 4.12 12.46 -1.44
C LYS A 109 5.62 12.53 -1.18
N VAL A 110 6.20 11.53 -0.50
CA VAL A 110 7.64 11.49 -0.21
C VAL A 110 8.44 11.32 -1.50
N ILE A 111 8.01 10.48 -2.44
CA ILE A 111 8.67 10.32 -3.75
C ILE A 111 8.71 11.65 -4.51
N ASN A 112 7.60 12.41 -4.53
CA ASN A 112 7.57 13.71 -5.20
C ASN A 112 8.55 14.71 -4.54
N SER A 113 8.58 14.77 -3.21
CA SER A 113 9.50 15.62 -2.44
C SER A 113 10.97 15.25 -2.72
N LEU A 114 11.30 13.96 -2.79
CA LEU A 114 12.63 13.50 -3.21
C LEU A 114 12.96 13.92 -4.65
N GLY A 115 11.97 13.87 -5.55
CA GLY A 115 12.11 14.32 -6.94
C GLY A 115 12.35 15.83 -7.07
N GLU A 116 11.89 16.62 -6.11
CA GLU A 116 12.17 18.07 -5.99
C GLU A 116 13.52 18.35 -5.31
N GLY A 117 14.26 17.31 -4.89
CA GLY A 117 15.56 17.43 -4.22
C GLY A 117 15.46 17.59 -2.70
N ASP A 118 14.28 17.49 -2.11
CA ASP A 118 14.12 17.51 -0.65
C ASP A 118 14.25 16.09 -0.07
N PHE A 119 15.42 15.82 0.51
CA PHE A 119 15.72 14.56 1.19
C PHE A 119 15.48 14.62 2.70
N SER A 120 14.86 15.67 3.24
CA SER A 120 14.76 15.89 4.69
C SER A 120 13.76 14.96 5.37
N GLU A 121 12.73 14.50 4.66
CA GLU A 121 11.67 13.66 5.22
C GLU A 121 11.98 12.16 5.17
N ASP A 122 11.65 11.44 6.25
CA ASP A 122 11.57 9.97 6.26
C ASP A 122 10.17 9.49 5.87
N PHE A 123 10.09 8.34 5.21
CA PHE A 123 8.82 7.68 4.94
C PHE A 123 8.38 6.82 6.14
N ARG A 124 7.45 7.34 6.95
CA ARG A 124 6.91 6.63 8.13
C ARG A 124 5.45 6.25 7.94
N ILE A 125 5.09 5.00 8.25
CA ILE A 125 3.71 4.51 8.22
C ILE A 125 3.29 3.98 9.59
N ARG A 126 1.99 3.77 9.83
CA ARG A 126 1.51 3.31 11.15
C ARG A 126 1.81 1.82 11.29
N GLY A 127 2.12 1.32 12.49
CA GLY A 127 2.53 -0.08 12.67
C GLY A 127 1.50 -1.16 12.28
N LYS A 128 0.22 -0.81 12.10
CA LYS A 128 -0.83 -1.74 11.62
C LYS A 128 -1.12 -1.60 10.12
N ASP A 129 -0.46 -0.67 9.45
CA ASP A 129 -0.60 -0.46 8.02
C ASP A 129 0.16 -1.55 7.27
N GLN A 130 -0.37 -1.89 6.10
CA GLN A 130 0.35 -2.74 5.15
C GLN A 130 1.50 -1.93 4.56
N LEU A 131 2.54 -2.59 4.04
CA LEU A 131 3.76 -1.97 3.46
C LEU A 131 4.89 -1.60 4.44
N GLN A 132 4.99 -2.23 5.63
CA GLN A 132 6.11 -2.00 6.55
C GLN A 132 7.46 -2.29 5.89
N ASP A 133 7.58 -3.43 5.21
CA ASP A 133 8.82 -3.85 4.55
C ASP A 133 9.22 -2.89 3.42
N VAL A 134 8.23 -2.35 2.70
CA VAL A 134 8.44 -1.30 1.70
C VAL A 134 8.93 -0.02 2.39
N ALA A 135 8.33 0.35 3.53
CA ALA A 135 8.76 1.53 4.27
C ALA A 135 10.19 1.41 4.77
N GLU A 136 10.57 0.24 5.29
CA GLU A 136 11.94 -0.03 5.74
C GLU A 136 12.94 0.03 4.58
N THR A 137 12.65 -0.67 3.48
CA THR A 137 13.52 -0.72 2.30
C THR A 137 13.66 0.66 1.66
N PHE A 138 12.56 1.41 1.58
CA PHE A 138 12.54 2.76 1.03
C PHE A 138 13.33 3.73 1.92
N ASN A 139 13.19 3.66 3.24
CA ASN A 139 14.02 4.48 4.13
C ASN A 139 15.52 4.13 4.03
N LYS A 140 15.88 2.84 3.88
CA LYS A 140 17.28 2.45 3.62
C LYS A 140 17.82 3.10 2.34
N MET A 141 17.00 3.19 1.29
CA MET A 141 17.36 3.90 0.06
C MET A 141 17.55 5.40 0.32
N ILE A 142 16.61 6.07 0.99
CA ILE A 142 16.73 7.51 1.30
C ILE A 142 18.00 7.79 2.10
N ILE A 143 18.31 6.98 3.12
CA ILE A 143 19.52 7.14 3.95
C ILE A 143 20.79 7.04 3.08
N LYS A 144 20.87 6.07 2.17
CA LYS A 144 22.01 5.94 1.26
C LYS A 144 22.16 7.16 0.34
N LEU A 145 21.05 7.67 -0.20
CA LEU A 145 21.05 8.86 -1.06
C LEU A 145 21.49 10.11 -0.29
N ARG A 146 20.95 10.33 0.92
CA ARG A 146 21.40 11.43 1.81
C ARG A 146 22.88 11.35 2.12
N GLY A 147 23.41 10.15 2.40
CA GLY A 147 24.83 9.95 2.66
C GLY A 147 25.68 10.44 1.49
N LYS A 148 25.34 10.01 0.27
CA LYS A 148 26.03 10.45 -0.95
C LYS A 148 25.94 11.95 -1.20
N LEU A 149 24.76 12.55 -1.00
CA LEU A 149 24.60 13.99 -1.14
C LEU A 149 25.45 14.77 -0.12
N LYS A 150 25.57 14.28 1.12
CA LYS A 150 26.45 14.88 2.12
C LYS A 150 27.93 14.77 1.76
N ASP A 151 28.35 13.63 1.20
CA ASP A 151 29.72 13.45 0.72
C ASP A 151 30.03 14.49 -0.38
N ILE A 152 29.13 14.65 -1.36
CA ILE A 152 29.26 15.66 -2.42
C ILE A 152 29.29 17.09 -1.86
N GLU A 153 28.40 17.42 -0.91
CA GLU A 153 28.37 18.75 -0.29
C GLU A 153 29.68 19.07 0.45
N LYS A 154 30.26 18.05 1.11
CA LYS A 154 31.56 18.17 1.76
C LYS A 154 32.67 18.42 0.74
N ASP A 155 32.73 17.64 -0.34
CA ASP A 155 33.75 17.80 -1.39
C ASP A 155 33.69 19.21 -2.01
N VAL A 156 32.48 19.73 -2.26
CA VAL A 156 32.27 21.10 -2.77
C VAL A 156 32.73 22.16 -1.76
N ARG A 157 32.46 21.96 -0.47
CA ARG A 157 32.89 22.88 0.59
C ARG A 157 34.41 22.91 0.73
N ASP A 158 35.05 21.75 0.72
CA ASP A 158 36.51 21.61 0.79
C ASP A 158 37.19 22.31 -0.41
N ILE A 159 36.61 22.23 -1.61
CA ILE A 159 37.08 23.01 -2.78
C ILE A 159 36.93 24.51 -2.54
N LYS A 160 35.76 24.96 -2.09
CA LYS A 160 35.48 26.39 -1.88
C LYS A 160 36.42 27.01 -0.87
N ASP A 161 36.64 26.34 0.26
CA ASP A 161 37.51 26.83 1.33
C ASP A 161 38.97 26.90 0.88
N LYS A 162 39.45 25.90 0.13
CA LYS A 162 40.79 25.94 -0.46
C LYS A 162 40.93 27.03 -1.52
N ALA A 163 39.94 27.21 -2.39
CA ALA A 163 39.96 28.24 -3.43
C ALA A 163 40.02 29.66 -2.84
N ASN A 164 39.33 29.91 -1.72
CA ASN A 164 39.34 31.20 -1.04
C ASN A 164 40.65 31.49 -0.27
N ASN A 165 41.41 30.44 0.09
CA ASN A 165 42.70 30.58 0.77
C ASN A 165 43.89 30.74 -0.19
N ILE A 166 43.64 30.85 -1.50
CA ILE A 166 44.67 31.16 -2.50
C ILE A 166 44.94 32.67 -2.44
N SER A 167 46.14 33.06 -2.01
CA SER A 167 46.62 34.44 -2.17
C SER A 167 47.03 34.64 -3.63
N GLU A 168 46.77 35.81 -4.23
CA GLU A 168 47.12 36.09 -5.64
C GLU A 168 48.62 35.94 -5.97
N ASP A 169 49.49 35.87 -4.96
CA ASP A 169 50.95 35.81 -5.09
C ASP A 169 51.58 34.40 -5.13
N ASP A 170 50.81 33.30 -5.11
CA ASP A 170 51.38 31.96 -4.96
C ASP A 170 51.90 31.31 -6.27
N ILE A 171 53.20 31.01 -6.21
CA ILE A 171 54.12 30.42 -7.21
C ILE A 171 53.49 29.24 -7.97
N VAL A 172 53.85 29.11 -9.26
CA VAL A 172 53.46 28.09 -10.26
C VAL A 172 53.33 26.65 -9.71
N GLU A 173 54.10 26.30 -8.68
CA GLU A 173 54.10 24.99 -8.02
C GLU A 173 52.82 24.71 -7.21
N HIS A 174 52.26 25.70 -6.50
CA HIS A 174 50.96 25.59 -5.81
C HIS A 174 49.81 25.44 -6.80
N LYS A 175 49.83 26.19 -7.92
CA LYS A 175 48.87 26.00 -9.03
C LYS A 175 48.89 24.57 -9.57
N LYS A 176 50.07 23.97 -9.72
CA LYS A 176 50.23 22.60 -10.22
C LYS A 176 49.69 21.55 -9.24
N LEU A 177 49.88 21.76 -7.94
CA LEU A 177 49.33 20.92 -6.88
C LEU A 177 47.79 20.96 -6.86
N ILE A 178 47.21 22.16 -6.93
CA ILE A 178 45.75 22.35 -6.96
C ILE A 178 45.15 21.70 -8.21
N LEU A 179 45.77 21.88 -9.38
CA LEU A 179 45.28 21.29 -10.63
C LEU A 179 45.31 19.75 -10.58
N LYS A 180 46.25 19.16 -9.85
CA LYS A 180 46.31 17.71 -9.58
C LYS A 180 45.18 17.26 -8.64
N GLU A 181 44.92 18.01 -7.56
CA GLU A 181 43.82 17.68 -6.63
C GLU A 181 42.44 17.88 -7.27
N LEU A 182 42.25 18.93 -8.06
CA LEU A 182 41.01 19.21 -8.77
C LEU A 182 40.71 18.10 -9.79
N LYS A 183 41.75 17.58 -10.45
CA LYS A 183 41.64 16.36 -11.28
C LYS A 183 41.25 15.13 -10.46
N ASN A 184 41.81 14.94 -9.26
CA ASN A 184 41.47 13.81 -8.39
C ASN A 184 40.02 13.86 -7.93
N ILE A 185 39.53 15.04 -7.51
CA ILE A 185 38.13 15.22 -7.10
C ILE A 185 37.20 15.04 -8.30
N PHE A 186 37.56 15.55 -9.49
CA PHE A 186 36.79 15.30 -10.70
C PHE A 186 36.67 13.79 -11.01
N LEU A 187 37.77 13.05 -10.84
CA LEU A 187 37.80 11.59 -10.92
C LEU A 187 36.91 10.91 -9.85
N GLU A 188 36.86 11.45 -8.64
CA GLU A 188 36.00 10.95 -7.56
C GLU A 188 34.53 11.24 -7.83
N MET A 189 34.20 12.44 -8.32
CA MET A 189 32.85 12.80 -8.78
C MET A 189 32.43 11.95 -9.97
N GLU A 190 33.34 11.66 -10.91
CA GLU A 190 33.09 10.77 -12.05
C GLU A 190 32.83 9.32 -11.57
N LYS A 191 33.57 8.82 -10.58
CA LYS A 191 33.27 7.54 -9.93
C LYS A 191 31.92 7.53 -9.21
N GLN A 192 31.57 8.61 -8.51
CA GLN A 192 30.26 8.74 -7.87
C GLN A 192 29.13 8.85 -8.90
N SER A 193 29.37 9.49 -10.04
CA SER A 193 28.46 9.52 -11.17
C SER A 193 28.25 8.11 -11.73
N HIS A 194 29.32 7.35 -11.95
CA HIS A 194 29.25 5.95 -12.42
C HIS A 194 28.51 4.98 -11.49
N TYR A 195 28.40 5.31 -10.20
CA TYR A 195 27.55 4.56 -9.26
C TYR A 195 26.07 4.68 -9.65
N PHE A 196 25.65 5.85 -10.14
CA PHE A 196 24.35 6.00 -10.78
C PHE A 196 24.48 5.45 -12.21
N LYS A 197 23.81 4.33 -12.49
CA LYS A 197 23.69 3.80 -13.85
C LYS A 197 22.78 4.70 -14.69
N LEU A 198 23.26 5.90 -14.99
CA LEU A 198 22.62 6.89 -15.86
C LEU A 198 22.82 6.53 -17.33
#